data_AF-A0A7Z2K5A2-F1
#
_entry.id   AF-A0A7Z2K5A2-F1
#
_cell.length_a   1.000
_cell.length_b   1.000
_cell.length_c   1.000
_cell.angle_alpha   90.00
_cell.angle_beta   90.00
_cell.angle_gamma   90.00
#
_symmetry.space_group_name_H-M   'P 1'
#
loop_
_entity.id
_entity.type
_entity.pdbx_description
1 polymer ?
#
loop_
_entity_poly.entity_id
_entity_poly.type
_entity_poly.pdbx_seq_one_letter_code
_entity_poly.pdbx_strand_id
1 'polypeptide(L)'
;MKGLMIVFSLLCIWIGSGLYTDYQRESLPFELMGEDTSIKSGYNDIHIFRENNQITKLEVFDQTRERVKVYQIDDLKELYPSASYVKGEVKEGKLYLLYDEGGKVVSKRVVVGARGSLSFMPERK
;
A
#
# COMPACT_ATOMS: atom_id res chain seq x y z
N MET A 1 -50.68 -27.49 -22.95
CA MET A 1 -49.35 -28.13 -23.11
C MET A 1 -48.78 -27.71 -24.46
N LYS A 2 -47.48 -27.36 -24.52
CA LYS A 2 -46.73 -26.82 -25.68
C LYS A 2 -47.07 -25.36 -26.05
N GLY A 3 -46.59 -24.39 -25.26
CA GLY A 3 -46.73 -22.98 -25.67
C GLY A 3 -46.27 -21.91 -24.70
N LEU A 4 -45.92 -22.26 -23.46
CA LEU A 4 -45.41 -21.29 -22.48
C LEU A 4 -44.05 -21.68 -21.88
N MET A 5 -43.28 -22.51 -22.59
CA MET A 5 -41.91 -22.87 -22.20
C MET A 5 -40.85 -21.86 -22.71
N ILE A 6 -41.26 -20.83 -23.45
CA ILE A 6 -40.34 -19.85 -24.08
C ILE A 6 -40.18 -18.58 -23.22
N VAL A 7 -41.05 -18.36 -22.22
CA VAL A 7 -40.96 -17.17 -21.36
C VAL A 7 -39.86 -17.30 -20.29
N PHE A 8 -39.53 -18.53 -19.88
CA PHE A 8 -38.47 -18.76 -18.89
C PHE A 8 -37.05 -18.60 -19.46
N SER A 9 -36.85 -18.83 -20.76
CA SER A 9 -35.52 -18.71 -21.41
C SER A 9 -35.08 -17.27 -21.67
N LEU A 10 -35.99 -16.30 -21.63
CA LEU A 10 -35.67 -14.87 -21.79
C LEU A 10 -35.42 -14.14 -20.46
N LEU A 11 -35.86 -14.70 -19.33
CA LEU A 11 -35.59 -14.14 -17.99
C LEU A 11 -34.16 -14.40 -17.51
N CYS A 12 -33.45 -15.39 -18.07
CA CYS A 12 -32.06 -15.68 -17.70
C CYS A 12 -31.01 -14.79 -18.39
N ILE A 13 -31.40 -13.98 -19.39
CA ILE A 13 -30.48 -13.02 -20.03
C ILE A 13 -30.30 -11.75 -19.17
N TRP A 14 -31.19 -11.52 -18.21
CA TRP A 14 -31.04 -10.47 -17.19
C TRP A 14 -30.17 -10.89 -16.00
N ILE A 15 -29.25 -11.83 -16.20
CA ILE A 15 -28.22 -12.21 -15.21
C ILE A 15 -26.82 -11.76 -15.69
N GLY A 16 -26.69 -11.22 -16.92
CA GLY A 16 -25.38 -11.01 -17.55
C GLY A 16 -24.77 -9.60 -17.52
N SER A 17 -25.45 -8.56 -17.00
CA SER A 17 -24.95 -7.17 -17.17
C SER A 17 -25.18 -6.24 -15.98
N GLY A 18 -25.13 -6.76 -14.75
CA GLY A 18 -25.28 -5.94 -13.54
C GLY A 18 -24.30 -6.23 -12.41
N LEU A 19 -23.29 -7.08 -12.65
CA LEU A 19 -22.23 -7.39 -11.69
C LEU A 19 -20.90 -6.82 -12.18
N TYR A 20 -20.92 -5.56 -12.62
CA TYR A 20 -19.81 -4.68 -12.28
C TYR A 20 -20.14 -4.15 -10.89
N THR A 21 -19.95 -5.01 -9.87
CA THR A 21 -19.65 -4.51 -8.54
C THR A 21 -18.33 -3.78 -8.70
N ASP A 22 -18.46 -2.48 -8.94
CA ASP A 22 -17.40 -1.52 -8.76
C ASP A 22 -16.87 -1.76 -7.34
N TYR A 23 -15.77 -2.50 -7.25
CA TYR A 23 -14.96 -2.54 -6.05
C TYR A 23 -14.20 -1.20 -5.92
N GLN A 24 -14.87 -0.06 -6.15
CA GLN A 24 -14.76 1.06 -5.24
C GLN A 24 -15.24 0.56 -3.88
N ARG A 25 -14.35 -0.17 -3.19
CA ARG A 25 -14.30 -0.14 -1.74
C ARG A 25 -14.33 1.34 -1.40
N GLU A 26 -15.49 1.83 -1.00
CA GLU A 26 -15.60 2.95 -0.09
C GLU A 26 -14.61 2.63 1.03
N SER A 27 -13.43 3.24 0.95
CA SER A 27 -12.54 3.30 2.08
C SER A 27 -13.39 3.89 3.18
N LEU A 28 -13.59 3.13 4.26
CA LEU A 28 -14.22 3.63 5.47
C LEU A 28 -13.64 5.04 5.74
N PRO A 29 -14.45 6.01 6.19
CA PRO A 29 -13.94 7.30 6.62
C PRO A 29 -13.18 7.05 7.93
N PHE A 30 -12.01 6.44 7.82
CA PHE A 30 -11.18 6.10 8.95
C PHE A 30 -10.70 7.41 9.53
N GLU A 31 -11.12 7.65 10.77
CA GLU A 31 -10.64 8.70 11.63
C GLU A 31 -9.11 8.85 11.49
N LEU A 32 -8.71 10.07 11.14
CA LEU A 32 -7.35 10.57 11.22
C LEU A 32 -6.86 10.47 12.67
N MET A 33 -6.23 9.35 13.02
CA MET A 33 -5.52 9.16 14.28
C MET A 33 -4.11 8.64 13.97
N GLY A 34 -3.31 9.49 13.34
CA GLY A 34 -1.90 9.26 13.05
C GLY A 34 -1.34 10.41 12.22
N GLU A 35 -0.11 10.85 12.50
CA GLU A 35 0.57 11.83 11.65
C GLU A 35 0.78 11.25 10.24
N ASP A 36 -0.17 11.48 9.34
CA ASP A 36 -0.08 11.10 7.94
C ASP A 36 0.94 11.99 7.23
N THR A 37 2.18 11.51 7.12
CA THR A 37 3.21 12.17 6.31
C THR A 37 3.22 11.53 4.93
N SER A 38 3.00 12.31 3.87
CA SER A 38 3.24 11.87 2.50
C SER A 38 4.61 12.32 2.01
N ILE A 39 5.31 11.45 1.29
CA ILE A 39 6.58 11.77 0.65
C ILE A 39 6.61 11.31 -0.79
N LYS A 40 7.33 12.05 -1.64
CA LYS A 40 7.52 11.67 -3.03
C LYS A 40 8.79 10.84 -3.19
N SER A 41 8.67 9.68 -3.85
CA SER A 41 9.78 8.78 -4.14
C SER A 41 9.78 8.42 -5.62
N GLY A 42 10.61 9.15 -6.38
CA GLY A 42 10.61 9.10 -7.84
C GLY A 42 9.30 9.64 -8.39
N TYR A 43 8.52 8.77 -9.01
CA TYR A 43 7.22 9.09 -9.60
C TYR A 43 6.03 8.70 -8.71
N ASN A 44 6.28 8.05 -7.59
CA ASN A 44 5.26 7.53 -6.70
C ASN A 44 5.21 8.35 -5.41
N ASP A 45 4.04 8.38 -4.78
CA ASP A 45 3.86 8.96 -3.46
C ASP A 45 3.76 7.84 -2.42
N ILE A 46 4.39 8.03 -1.26
CA ILE A 46 4.31 7.11 -0.13
C ILE A 46 3.61 7.82 1.01
N HIS A 47 2.48 7.28 1.44
CA HIS A 47 1.79 7.71 2.65
C HIS A 47 2.28 6.86 3.82
N ILE A 48 2.75 7.53 4.86
CA ILE A 48 3.33 6.91 6.04
C ILE A 48 2.34 7.07 7.18
N PHE A 49 1.80 5.94 7.64
CA PHE A 49 0.92 5.89 8.79
C PHE A 49 1.74 5.53 10.02
N ARG A 50 1.60 6.35 11.07
CA ARG A 50 2.32 6.16 12.33
C ARG A 50 1.39 6.14 13.52
N GLU A 51 1.71 5.29 14.47
CA GLU A 51 1.08 5.24 15.79
C GLU A 51 2.21 5.26 16.83
N ASN A 52 2.15 6.17 17.83
CA ASN A 52 3.19 6.30 18.87
C ASN A 52 4.63 6.38 18.33
N ASN A 53 4.86 7.15 17.26
CA ASN A 53 6.14 7.27 16.54
C ASN A 53 6.66 5.99 15.84
N GLN A 54 5.90 4.90 15.81
CA GLN A 54 6.21 3.69 15.06
C GLN A 54 5.47 3.67 13.73
N ILE A 55 6.10 3.19 12.66
CA ILE A 55 5.38 2.95 11.40
C ILE A 55 4.50 1.73 11.60
N THR A 56 3.20 1.88 11.35
CA THR A 56 2.26 0.77 11.31
C THR A 56 2.06 0.30 9.87
N LYS A 57 1.98 1.24 8.92
CA LYS A 57 1.67 0.97 7.52
C LYS A 57 2.30 2.00 6.58
N LEU A 58 2.70 1.55 5.39
CA LEU A 58 3.06 2.39 4.26
C LEU A 58 2.11 2.09 3.10
N GLU A 59 1.53 3.12 2.51
CA GLU A 59 0.74 2.99 1.28
C GLU A 59 1.47 3.68 0.14
N VAL A 60 1.62 2.99 -0.99
CA VAL A 60 2.28 3.50 -2.18
C VAL A 60 1.24 3.81 -3.24
N PHE A 61 1.26 5.03 -3.73
CA PHE A 61 0.41 5.57 -4.78
C PHE A 61 1.24 5.87 -6.01
N ASP A 62 0.69 5.61 -7.18
CA ASP A 62 1.33 5.98 -8.43
C ASP A 62 1.04 7.44 -8.84
N GLN A 63 1.54 7.85 -10.02
CA GLN A 63 1.34 9.19 -10.57
C GLN A 63 -0.13 9.55 -10.78
N THR A 64 -1.00 8.54 -10.96
CA THR A 64 -2.44 8.72 -11.17
C THR A 64 -3.22 8.81 -9.86
N ARG A 65 -2.52 8.76 -8.72
CA ARG A 65 -3.07 8.68 -7.36
C ARG A 65 -3.84 7.39 -7.09
N GLU A 66 -3.58 6.35 -7.88
CA GLU A 66 -4.08 5.02 -7.59
C GLU A 66 -3.15 4.32 -6.60
N ARG A 67 -3.74 3.68 -5.59
CA ARG A 67 -2.98 2.92 -4.60
C ARG A 67 -2.51 1.61 -5.23
N VAL A 68 -1.21 1.51 -5.48
CA VAL A 68 -0.60 0.35 -6.15
C VAL A 68 -0.16 -0.73 -5.18
N LYS A 69 0.25 -0.38 -3.97
CA LYS A 69 0.71 -1.35 -2.97
C LYS A 69 0.54 -0.85 -1.54
N VAL A 70 0.31 -1.78 -0.62
CA VAL A 70 0.25 -1.53 0.83
C VAL A 70 1.28 -2.42 1.48
N TYR A 71 2.02 -1.87 2.43
CA TYR A 71 2.99 -2.56 3.26
C TYR A 71 2.62 -2.36 4.72
N GLN A 72 2.26 -3.44 5.40
CA GLN A 72 2.23 -3.48 6.86
C GLN A 72 3.67 -3.53 7.40
N ILE A 73 3.85 -3.23 8.69
CA ILE A 73 5.16 -3.31 9.34
C ILE A 73 5.85 -4.68 9.16
N ASP A 74 5.08 -5.77 9.19
CA ASP A 74 5.60 -7.12 8.96
C ASP A 74 6.05 -7.36 7.53
N ASP A 75 5.39 -6.72 6.55
CA ASP A 75 5.77 -6.81 5.13
C ASP A 75 7.12 -6.12 4.87
N LEU A 76 7.55 -5.19 5.74
CA LEU A 76 8.87 -4.57 5.61
C LEU A 76 10.00 -5.57 5.81
N LYS A 77 9.76 -6.71 6.47
CA LYS A 77 10.75 -7.82 6.55
C LYS A 77 11.10 -8.38 5.18
N GLU A 78 10.28 -8.18 4.15
CA GLU A 78 10.66 -8.49 2.76
C GLU A 78 11.88 -7.69 2.29
N LEU A 79 12.08 -6.47 2.81
CA LEU A 79 13.21 -5.61 2.45
C LEU A 79 14.50 -6.06 3.12
N TYR A 80 14.40 -6.50 4.39
CA TYR A 80 15.51 -7.10 5.11
C TYR A 80 14.97 -8.09 6.16
N PRO A 81 15.03 -9.41 5.90
CA PRO A 81 14.40 -10.41 6.78
C PRO A 81 14.93 -10.42 8.22
N SER A 82 16.16 -9.97 8.42
CA SER A 82 16.81 -9.90 9.74
C SER A 82 16.61 -8.55 10.45
N ALA A 83 15.92 -7.57 9.83
CA ALA A 83 15.65 -6.28 10.47
C ALA A 83 14.53 -6.39 11.52
N SER A 84 14.77 -5.79 12.68
CA SER A 84 13.69 -5.34 13.56
C SER A 84 13.46 -3.85 13.34
N TYR A 85 12.42 -3.49 12.57
CA TYR A 85 12.10 -2.09 12.29
C TYR A 85 11.66 -1.38 13.57
N VAL A 86 12.40 -0.33 13.95
CA VAL A 86 12.19 0.41 15.20
C VAL A 86 11.34 1.65 14.94
N LYS A 87 11.61 2.35 13.83
CA LYS A 87 11.02 3.66 13.52
C LYS A 87 11.13 4.01 12.04
N GLY A 88 10.23 4.85 11.57
CA GLY A 88 10.40 5.59 10.32
C GLY A 88 10.66 7.06 10.55
N GLU A 89 11.62 7.62 9.82
CA GLU A 89 11.91 9.04 9.85
C GLU A 89 11.87 9.64 8.46
N VAL A 90 11.25 10.82 8.34
CA VAL A 90 11.32 11.62 7.13
C VAL A 90 12.36 12.71 7.36
N LYS A 91 13.45 12.66 6.58
CA LYS A 91 14.54 13.64 6.63
C LYS A 91 14.74 14.18 5.22
N GLU A 92 14.79 15.51 5.10
CA GLU A 92 14.98 16.19 3.80
C GLU A 92 13.96 15.74 2.72
N GLY A 93 12.71 15.44 3.12
CA GLY A 93 11.68 14.93 2.21
C GLY A 93 11.89 13.49 1.71
N LYS A 94 12.81 12.72 2.31
CA LYS A 94 13.08 11.32 1.98
C LYS A 94 12.72 10.43 3.17
N LEU A 95 12.21 9.23 2.90
CA LEU A 95 11.89 8.23 3.93
C LEU A 95 13.12 7.40 4.26
N TYR A 96 13.43 7.34 5.54
CA TYR A 96 14.43 6.48 6.13
C TYR A 96 13.73 5.50 7.07
N LEU A 97 13.99 4.21 6.90
CA LEU A 97 13.61 3.20 7.87
C LEU A 97 14.79 2.96 8.79
N LEU A 98 14.52 3.02 10.10
CA LEU A 98 15.45 2.69 11.14
C LEU A 98 15.13 1.27 11.62
N TYR A 99 16.13 0.41 11.60
CA TYR A 99 16.00 -0.97 12.07
C TYR A 99 17.21 -1.38 12.91
N ASP A 100 16.99 -2.29 13.86
CA ASP A 100 18.07 -2.92 14.61
C ASP A 100 18.69 -4.05 13.80
N GLU A 101 20.02 -4.05 13.74
CA GLU A 101 20.83 -5.10 13.16
C GLU A 101 21.92 -5.49 14.17
N GLY A 102 21.64 -6.51 14.98
CA GLY A 102 22.60 -7.06 15.94
C GLY A 102 22.98 -6.07 17.05
N GLY A 103 22.02 -5.29 17.55
CA GLY A 103 22.22 -4.30 18.62
C GLY A 103 22.73 -2.93 18.12
N LYS A 104 22.76 -2.71 16.81
CA LYS A 104 23.06 -1.41 16.19
C LYS A 104 21.84 -0.90 15.44
N VAL A 105 21.45 0.34 15.71
CA VAL A 105 20.39 1.02 14.96
C VAL A 105 20.97 1.52 13.63
N VAL A 106 20.52 0.92 12.54
CA VAL A 106 20.87 1.29 11.17
C VAL A 106 19.75 2.11 10.57
N SER A 107 20.08 3.20 9.87
CA SER A 107 19.12 4.03 9.14
C SER A 107 19.39 3.94 7.65
N LYS A 108 18.43 3.40 6.87
CA LYS A 108 18.55 3.30 5.41
C LYS A 108 17.42 4.01 4.70
N ARG A 109 17.78 4.72 3.63
CA ARG A 109 16.82 5.38 2.75
C ARG A 109 16.06 4.33 1.95
N VAL A 110 14.75 4.51 1.87
CA VAL A 110 13.87 3.69 1.04
C VAL A 110 13.49 4.43 -0.24
N VAL A 111 13.43 3.68 -1.33
CA VAL A 111 12.96 4.14 -2.63
C VAL A 111 11.88 3.21 -3.17
N VAL A 112 10.97 3.80 -3.95
CA VAL A 112 9.91 3.06 -4.63
C VAL A 112 10.36 2.77 -6.06
N GLY A 113 10.40 1.49 -6.40
CA GLY A 113 10.64 0.96 -7.74
C GLY A 113 9.36 0.79 -8.55
N ALA A 114 9.44 -0.01 -9.61
CA ALA A 114 8.30 -0.27 -10.48
C ALA A 114 7.15 -0.95 -9.71
N ARG A 115 5.90 -0.60 -10.06
CA ARG A 115 4.68 -1.18 -9.46
C ARG A 115 4.61 -1.04 -7.93
N GLY A 116 5.23 0.01 -7.38
CA GLY A 116 5.17 0.30 -5.96
C GLY A 116 6.10 -0.55 -5.09
N SER A 117 7.07 -1.29 -5.66
CA SER A 117 8.00 -2.10 -4.88
C SER A 117 8.93 -1.24 -4.04
N LEU A 118 8.96 -1.40 -2.72
CA LEU A 118 9.97 -0.77 -1.88
C LEU A 118 11.32 -1.47 -2.01
N SER A 119 12.40 -0.69 -1.94
CA SER A 119 13.78 -1.18 -1.90
C SER A 119 14.67 -0.20 -1.15
N PHE A 120 15.77 -0.68 -0.56
CA PHE A 120 16.77 0.22 0.00
C PHE A 120 17.60 0.86 -1.10
N MET A 121 17.85 2.15 -0.98
CA MET A 121 18.77 2.84 -1.87
C MET A 121 20.18 2.27 -1.67
N PRO A 122 20.87 1.81 -2.72
CA PRO A 122 22.25 1.36 -2.59
C PRO A 122 23.15 2.52 -2.13
N GLU A 123 24.03 2.23 -1.18
CA GLU A 123 25.05 3.19 -0.73
C GLU A 123 26.03 3.44 -1.89
N ARG A 124 26.24 4.70 -2.26
CA ARG A 124 27.29 5.06 -3.22
C ARG A 124 28.63 4.93 -2.49
N LYS A 125 29.46 3.98 -2.92
CA LYS A 125 30.88 3.90 -2.54
C LYS A 125 31.66 5.06 -3.15
#